data_AF-A0A537MTR5-F1
#
_entry.id   AF-A0A537MTR5-F1
#
_cell.length_a   1.000
_cell.length_b   1.000
_cell.length_c   1.000
_cell.angle_alpha   90.00
_cell.angle_beta   90.00
_cell.angle_gamma   90.00
#
_symmetry.space_group_name_H-M   'P 1'
#
loop_
_entity.id
_entity.type
_entity.pdbx_description
1 polymer ?
#
loop_
_entity_poly.entity_id
_entity_poly.type
_entity_poly.pdbx_seq_one_letter_code
_entity_poly.pdbx_strand_id
1 'polypeptide(L)'
;MFDSPLDFFSLLIAIVALIVARKAFNQVAGLRARLDSIETVSAATPPTAPPPTPLQELEQTLATTSPGIAAEQPATSTESITPAADGTTLALGGFFLVRYSIEAGLLGPGVRTILGGLFALALLASGEWTRRTESTSHIEVLPIASIPAILTAAGTAVAFATVYAAYALYDFLAPATAFVLLGLVALGTLAAALLHGPALAGLGIAAAFATPVLVSSEKPDFWTLYLYLTIVTAAAFGLARIRLWRWLAVTTIVFALLWTVPCLQCGPSMVAPHLFHVIAGFALAALLVVSGFAFGPSIGEEQVELISSGSLAAYLFGATMIVLYSQHADSAMIAFAILVAASLFVAWRAPAATGAIGAASIFIFVVFAEWVVRGNPDMLVLPGGPLPGIGPTATEGSVSLHLFTAAIFAAGFGVAGFLAQARFHAAKIS
;
A
#
# COMPACT_ATOMS: atom_id res chain seq x y z
N MET A 1 -17.59 12.19 -1.37
CA MET A 1 -17.75 13.05 -2.55
C MET A 1 -16.40 13.73 -2.74
N PHE A 2 -15.62 13.27 -3.73
CA PHE A 2 -14.32 13.86 -4.07
C PHE A 2 -14.57 14.60 -5.38
N ASP A 3 -14.73 15.92 -5.30
CA ASP A 3 -15.11 16.73 -6.46
C ASP A 3 -13.91 17.07 -7.34
N SER A 4 -12.68 16.76 -6.89
CA SER A 4 -11.47 16.91 -7.68
C SER A 4 -10.48 15.73 -7.47
N PRO A 5 -9.65 15.40 -8.47
CA PRO A 5 -8.56 14.43 -8.30
C PRO A 5 -7.57 14.86 -7.20
N LEU A 6 -7.49 16.17 -6.91
CA LEU A 6 -6.63 16.74 -5.86
C LEU A 6 -7.10 16.38 -4.45
N ASP A 7 -8.41 16.33 -4.18
CA ASP A 7 -8.92 15.93 -2.86
C ASP A 7 -8.59 14.47 -2.53
N PHE A 8 -8.58 13.61 -3.55
CA PHE A 8 -8.10 12.24 -3.43
C PHE A 8 -6.60 12.20 -3.16
N PHE A 9 -5.78 13.00 -3.86
CA PHE A 9 -4.34 13.08 -3.61
C PHE A 9 -4.03 13.64 -2.22
N SER A 10 -4.78 14.63 -1.73
CA SER A 10 -4.66 15.17 -0.37
C SER A 10 -5.03 14.14 0.69
N LEU A 11 -6.09 13.35 0.48
CA LEU A 11 -6.44 12.24 1.36
C LEU A 11 -5.36 11.15 1.33
N LEU A 12 -4.84 10.83 0.16
CA LEU A 12 -3.76 9.85 -0.03
C LEU A 12 -2.48 10.28 0.70
N ILE A 13 -2.08 11.55 0.53
CA ILE A 13 -0.94 12.14 1.24
C ILE A 13 -1.20 12.15 2.75
N ALA A 14 -2.42 12.48 3.20
CA ALA A 14 -2.78 12.46 4.62
C ALA A 14 -2.70 11.05 5.22
N ILE A 15 -3.13 10.02 4.48
CA ILE A 15 -3.03 8.62 4.91
C ILE A 15 -1.56 8.18 4.99
N VAL A 16 -0.75 8.49 3.98
CA VAL A 16 0.69 8.17 3.97
C VAL A 16 1.41 8.91 5.11
N ALA A 17 1.11 10.19 5.32
CA ALA A 17 1.65 10.98 6.42
C ALA A 17 1.23 10.41 7.79
N LEU A 18 -0.01 9.93 7.94
CA LEU A 18 -0.49 9.29 9.16
C LEU A 18 0.24 7.97 9.45
N ILE A 19 0.50 7.15 8.43
CA ILE A 19 1.24 5.89 8.55
C ILE A 19 2.69 6.16 8.96
N VAL A 20 3.36 7.12 8.31
CA VAL A 20 4.73 7.52 8.64
C VAL A 20 4.79 8.11 10.05
N ALA A 21 3.84 8.97 10.42
CA ALA A 21 3.75 9.54 11.76
C ALA A 21 3.54 8.45 12.82
N ARG A 22 2.63 7.50 12.60
CA ARG A 22 2.39 6.38 13.53
C ARG A 22 3.66 5.56 13.74
N LYS A 23 4.40 5.28 12.67
CA LYS A 23 5.68 4.55 12.72
C LYS A 23 6.75 5.33 13.49
N ALA A 24 6.86 6.64 13.26
CA ALA A 24 7.78 7.52 14.00
C ALA A 24 7.45 7.59 15.50
N PHE A 25 6.16 7.70 15.87
CA PHE A 25 5.74 7.69 17.27
C PHE A 25 6.06 6.37 17.98
N ASN A 26 5.90 5.23 17.30
CA ASN A 26 6.28 3.93 17.86
C ASN A 26 7.81 3.81 18.08
N GLN A 27 8.62 4.37 17.18
CA GLN A 27 10.08 4.42 17.35
C GLN A 27 10.50 5.31 18.52
N VAL A 28 9.84 6.47 18.70
CA VAL A 28 10.10 7.38 19.83
C VAL A 28 9.70 6.74 21.16
N ALA A 29 8.57 6.01 21.21
CA ALA A 29 8.16 5.27 22.40
C ALA A 29 9.19 4.19 22.78
N GLY A 30 9.71 3.45 21.79
CA GLY A 30 10.77 2.46 22.00
C GLY A 30 12.10 3.08 22.46
N LEU A 31 12.46 4.27 21.95
CA LEU A 31 13.65 5.00 22.37
C LEU A 31 13.52 5.54 23.81
N ARG A 32 12.35 6.06 24.20
CA ARG A 32 12.09 6.49 25.58
C ARG A 32 12.16 5.32 26.56
N ALA A 33 11.54 4.19 26.23
CA ALA A 33 11.63 2.99 27.07
C ALA A 33 13.09 2.50 27.26
N ARG A 34 13.94 2.66 26.23
CA ARG A 34 15.37 2.36 26.36
C ARG A 34 16.12 3.39 27.21
N LEU A 35 15.81 4.68 27.08
CA LEU A 35 16.36 5.73 27.94
C LEU A 35 15.99 5.50 29.41
N ASP A 36 14.72 5.20 29.70
CA ASP A 36 14.24 4.88 31.06
C ASP A 36 14.94 3.62 31.60
N SER A 37 15.22 2.62 30.76
CA SER A 37 15.97 1.42 31.16
C SER A 37 17.44 1.70 31.48
N ILE A 38 18.06 2.67 30.81
CA ILE A 38 19.45 3.08 31.08
C ILE A 38 19.50 3.95 32.33
N GLU A 39 18.52 4.82 32.54
CA GLU A 39 18.41 5.67 33.72
C GLU A 39 18.14 4.85 34.99
N THR A 40 17.29 3.82 34.91
CA THR A 40 17.05 2.88 36.01
C THR A 40 18.26 2.00 36.33
N VAL A 41 19.03 1.59 35.31
CA VAL A 41 20.31 0.87 35.52
C VAL A 41 21.39 1.80 36.10
N SER A 42 21.40 3.08 35.72
CA SER A 42 22.31 4.09 36.28
C SER A 42 21.95 4.48 37.72
N ALA A 43 20.67 4.38 38.10
CA ALA A 43 20.19 4.66 39.46
C ALA A 43 20.37 3.47 40.43
N ALA A 44 20.71 2.28 39.93
CA ALA A 44 20.89 1.07 40.74
C ALA A 44 22.35 0.89 41.20
N THR A 45 22.80 1.75 42.14
CA THR A 45 23.89 1.42 43.07
C THR A 45 23.27 1.31 44.48
N PRO A 46 23.28 0.14 45.15
CA PRO A 46 22.41 -0.09 46.31
C PRO A 46 23.07 0.26 47.67
N PRO A 47 22.24 0.44 48.72
CA PRO A 47 22.43 -0.41 49.90
C PRO A 47 21.16 -1.19 50.31
N THR A 48 21.41 -2.48 50.60
CA THR A 48 20.82 -3.47 51.55
C THR A 48 19.68 -2.96 52.47
N ALA A 49 18.56 -3.65 52.79
CA ALA A 49 18.14 -5.06 52.98
C ALA A 49 16.57 -5.13 53.14
N PRO A 50 15.91 -6.23 53.65
CA PRO A 50 15.53 -7.55 53.10
C PRO A 50 13.96 -7.76 52.98
N PRO A 51 13.39 -8.96 52.62
CA PRO A 51 12.17 -9.09 51.80
C PRO A 51 10.93 -9.72 52.55
N PRO A 52 9.84 -10.25 51.92
CA PRO A 52 8.44 -9.86 52.22
C PRO A 52 7.57 -10.96 52.86
N THR A 53 6.33 -10.64 53.25
CA THR A 53 5.29 -11.64 53.60
C THR A 53 3.95 -11.31 52.93
N PRO A 54 3.20 -12.31 52.43
CA PRO A 54 1.96 -12.12 51.70
C PRO A 54 0.70 -12.38 52.55
N LEU A 55 -0.43 -11.86 52.06
CA LEU A 55 -1.83 -12.16 52.40
C LEU A 55 -2.51 -11.30 53.49
N GLN A 56 -3.81 -11.04 53.22
CA GLN A 56 -4.82 -10.22 53.94
C GLN A 56 -4.72 -8.72 53.62
N GLU A 57 -5.74 -8.04 53.10
CA GLU A 57 -7.18 -8.16 53.35
C GLU A 57 -8.04 -8.08 52.08
N LEU A 58 -8.88 -9.10 51.92
CA LEU A 58 -10.25 -8.93 51.48
C LEU A 58 -11.00 -8.16 52.60
N GLU A 59 -11.88 -7.26 52.16
CA GLU A 59 -12.99 -6.62 52.89
C GLU A 59 -12.80 -5.23 53.54
N GLN A 60 -13.50 -4.30 52.89
CA GLN A 60 -14.39 -3.31 53.49
C GLN A 60 -13.76 -2.05 54.11
N THR A 61 -13.83 -0.96 53.35
CA THR A 61 -14.56 0.20 53.89
C THR A 61 -15.49 0.76 52.82
N LEU A 62 -16.78 0.56 53.10
CA LEU A 62 -17.93 1.22 52.49
C LEU A 62 -17.78 2.75 52.52
N ALA A 63 -18.08 3.40 51.40
CA ALA A 63 -18.99 4.57 51.30
C ALA A 63 -18.88 5.12 49.86
N THR A 64 -19.92 4.94 49.05
CA THR A 64 -20.84 6.04 48.66
C THR A 64 -20.08 7.14 47.89
N THR A 65 -20.30 7.32 46.60
CA THR A 65 -21.34 8.28 46.15
C THR A 65 -21.69 8.04 44.68
N SER A 66 -22.95 7.68 44.45
CA SER A 66 -23.72 8.08 43.28
C SER A 66 -24.38 9.43 43.58
N PRO A 67 -24.52 10.32 42.59
CA PRO A 67 -25.81 10.99 42.37
C PRO A 67 -26.16 10.79 40.89
N GLY A 68 -27.31 10.23 40.54
CA GLY A 68 -28.62 10.76 40.91
C GLY A 68 -29.23 11.33 39.62
N ILE A 69 -30.02 10.51 38.93
CA ILE A 69 -30.90 10.95 37.86
C ILE A 69 -31.93 11.87 38.49
N ALA A 70 -31.89 13.15 38.16
CA ALA A 70 -33.00 14.08 38.32
C ALA A 70 -33.45 14.50 36.93
N ALA A 71 -34.68 14.11 36.60
CA ALA A 71 -35.41 14.60 35.45
C ALA A 71 -35.68 16.09 35.63
N GLU A 72 -35.28 16.91 34.65
CA GLU A 72 -35.81 18.26 34.50
C GLU A 72 -36.45 18.37 33.13
N GLN A 73 -37.76 18.55 33.16
CA GLN A 73 -38.65 18.72 32.02
C GLN A 73 -38.84 20.22 31.81
N PRO A 74 -38.52 20.78 30.62
CA PRO A 74 -39.12 22.03 30.21
C PRO A 74 -40.43 21.73 29.48
N ALA A 75 -41.47 22.41 29.93
CA ALA A 75 -42.80 22.38 29.38
C ALA A 75 -42.85 22.76 27.89
N THR A 76 -43.82 22.15 27.22
CA THR A 76 -44.47 22.53 25.96
C THR A 76 -44.21 23.95 25.46
N SER A 77 -43.57 24.03 24.30
CA SER A 77 -43.88 25.02 23.28
C SER A 77 -44.03 24.29 21.95
N THR A 78 -45.28 24.09 21.56
CA THR A 78 -45.73 23.67 20.24
C THR A 78 -45.22 24.64 19.18
N GLU A 79 -44.19 24.28 18.40
CA GLU A 79 -44.11 24.73 17.00
C GLU A 79 -43.05 24.00 16.16
N SER A 80 -43.49 23.62 14.95
CA SER A 80 -42.71 23.15 13.80
C SER A 80 -42.05 21.78 13.90
N ILE A 81 -42.79 20.77 13.46
CA ILE A 81 -42.26 19.51 12.93
C ILE A 81 -41.39 19.86 11.72
N THR A 82 -40.07 19.88 11.90
CA THR A 82 -39.11 19.73 10.80
C THR A 82 -38.66 18.27 10.76
N PRO A 83 -39.02 17.48 9.74
CA PRO A 83 -38.78 16.03 9.71
C PRO A 83 -37.35 15.71 9.25
N ALA A 84 -36.35 16.25 9.94
CA ALA A 84 -34.93 16.03 9.65
C ALA A 84 -34.13 15.50 10.86
N ALA A 85 -34.75 15.39 12.05
CA ALA A 85 -34.07 14.99 13.29
C ALA A 85 -34.29 13.52 13.72
N ASP A 86 -35.16 12.76 13.04
CA ASP A 86 -35.56 11.42 13.51
C ASP A 86 -34.57 10.31 13.16
N GLY A 87 -33.86 10.43 12.04
CA GLY A 87 -32.95 9.38 11.54
C GLY A 87 -31.71 9.19 12.42
N THR A 88 -31.11 10.28 12.90
CA THR A 88 -29.89 10.23 13.72
C THR A 88 -30.18 9.65 15.11
N THR A 89 -31.33 9.97 15.70
CA THR A 89 -31.76 9.43 16.99
C THR A 89 -32.04 7.93 16.88
N LEU A 90 -32.69 7.49 15.80
CA LEU A 90 -32.92 6.06 15.55
C LEU A 90 -31.60 5.32 15.29
N ALA A 91 -30.68 5.89 14.52
CA ALA A 91 -29.36 5.31 14.25
C ALA A 91 -28.52 5.18 15.53
N LEU A 92 -28.52 6.22 16.37
CA LEU A 92 -27.80 6.22 17.64
C LEU A 92 -28.45 5.25 18.65
N GLY A 93 -29.78 5.21 18.70
CA GLY A 93 -30.53 4.24 19.50
C GLY A 93 -30.25 2.79 19.09
N GLY A 94 -30.22 2.49 17.79
CA GLY A 94 -29.82 1.19 17.28
C GLY A 94 -28.38 0.83 17.63
N PHE A 95 -27.44 1.77 17.51
CA PHE A 95 -26.05 1.57 17.92
C PHE A 95 -25.92 1.24 19.42
N PHE A 96 -26.60 2.00 20.28
CA PHE A 96 -26.61 1.73 21.73
C PHE A 96 -27.31 0.42 22.09
N LEU A 97 -28.37 0.04 21.37
CA LEU A 97 -29.06 -1.23 21.58
C LEU A 97 -28.15 -2.42 21.23
N VAL A 98 -27.44 -2.35 20.10
CA VAL A 98 -26.44 -3.36 19.73
C VAL A 98 -25.34 -3.40 20.79
N ARG A 99 -24.80 -2.26 21.20
CA ARG A 99 -23.77 -2.19 22.25
C ARG A 99 -24.24 -2.80 23.57
N TYR A 100 -25.47 -2.49 24.01
CA TYR A 100 -26.03 -3.08 25.22
C TYR A 100 -26.17 -4.59 25.11
N SER A 101 -26.65 -5.11 23.98
CA SER A 101 -26.72 -6.57 23.75
C SER A 101 -25.35 -7.25 23.80
N ILE A 102 -24.30 -6.51 23.43
CA ILE A 102 -22.91 -6.95 23.48
C ILE A 102 -22.40 -6.99 24.92
N GLU A 103 -22.64 -5.93 25.69
CA GLU A 103 -22.22 -5.79 27.09
C GLU A 103 -22.99 -6.74 28.02
N ALA A 104 -24.27 -6.98 27.75
CA ALA A 104 -25.11 -7.92 28.49
C ALA A 104 -24.82 -9.40 28.16
N GLY A 105 -23.90 -9.68 27.24
CA GLY A 105 -23.54 -11.06 26.85
C GLY A 105 -24.60 -11.81 26.04
N LEU A 106 -25.69 -11.14 25.62
CA LEU A 106 -26.81 -11.74 24.90
C LEU A 106 -26.42 -12.25 23.51
N LEU A 107 -25.52 -11.53 22.83
CA LEU A 107 -24.93 -11.97 21.58
C LEU A 107 -23.49 -12.39 21.82
N GLY A 108 -23.19 -13.68 21.70
CA GLY A 108 -21.82 -14.18 21.75
C GLY A 108 -20.97 -13.69 20.57
N PRO A 109 -19.63 -13.64 20.71
CA PRO A 109 -18.72 -13.21 19.64
C PRO A 109 -18.97 -13.90 18.29
N GLY A 110 -19.17 -15.23 18.30
CA GLY A 110 -19.48 -16.02 17.10
C GLY A 110 -20.76 -15.59 16.39
N VAL A 111 -21.83 -15.38 17.15
CA VAL A 111 -23.13 -14.94 16.61
C VAL A 111 -23.02 -13.56 15.99
N ARG A 112 -22.26 -12.63 16.59
CA ARG A 112 -22.02 -11.29 16.04
C ARG A 112 -21.30 -11.36 14.70
N THR A 113 -20.27 -12.20 14.57
CA THR A 113 -19.56 -12.39 13.29
C THR A 113 -20.45 -13.03 12.22
N ILE A 114 -21.29 -14.01 12.58
CA ILE A 114 -22.23 -14.62 11.64
C ILE A 114 -23.28 -13.61 11.18
N LEU A 115 -23.89 -12.86 12.11
CA LEU A 115 -24.84 -11.80 11.76
C LEU A 115 -24.19 -10.71 10.91
N GLY A 116 -22.97 -10.29 11.23
CA GLY A 116 -22.22 -9.31 10.43
C GLY A 116 -21.98 -9.80 9.00
N GLY A 117 -21.61 -11.09 8.85
CA GLY A 117 -21.42 -11.72 7.54
C GLY A 117 -22.72 -11.83 6.75
N LEU A 118 -23.80 -12.28 7.39
CA LEU A 118 -25.13 -12.34 6.78
C LEU A 118 -25.65 -10.96 6.39
N PHE A 119 -25.40 -9.95 7.22
CA PHE A 119 -25.79 -8.57 6.94
C PHE A 119 -25.00 -8.00 5.76
N ALA A 120 -23.68 -8.26 5.68
CA ALA A 120 -22.87 -7.90 4.53
C ALA A 120 -23.40 -8.55 3.23
N LEU A 121 -23.70 -9.85 3.28
CA LEU A 121 -24.28 -10.59 2.14
C LEU A 121 -25.66 -10.05 1.76
N ALA A 122 -26.50 -9.70 2.73
CA ALA A 122 -27.80 -9.09 2.49
C ALA A 122 -27.65 -7.75 1.77
N LEU A 123 -26.74 -6.87 2.21
CA LEU A 123 -26.47 -5.58 1.55
C LEU A 123 -25.95 -5.75 0.12
N LEU A 124 -25.02 -6.70 -0.10
CA LEU A 124 -24.51 -7.00 -1.44
C LEU A 124 -25.60 -7.56 -2.36
N ALA A 125 -26.42 -8.48 -1.85
CA ALA A 125 -27.54 -9.05 -2.59
C ALA A 125 -28.60 -8.00 -2.91
N SER A 126 -28.93 -7.12 -1.96
CA SER A 126 -29.82 -5.99 -2.17
C SER A 126 -29.26 -5.01 -3.21
N GLY A 127 -27.97 -4.67 -3.15
CA GLY A 127 -27.32 -3.81 -4.14
C GLY A 127 -27.40 -4.38 -5.55
N GLU A 128 -27.12 -5.67 -5.71
CA GLU A 128 -27.22 -6.36 -7.00
C GLU A 128 -28.68 -6.51 -7.48
N TRP A 129 -29.62 -6.78 -6.58
CA TRP A 129 -31.05 -6.84 -6.91
C TRP A 129 -31.54 -5.48 -7.40
N THR A 130 -31.30 -4.39 -6.65
CA THR A 130 -31.69 -3.04 -7.06
C THR A 130 -31.07 -2.67 -8.41
N ARG A 131 -29.80 -3.04 -8.66
CA ARG A 131 -29.14 -2.84 -9.96
C ARG A 131 -29.89 -3.53 -11.11
N ARG A 132 -30.34 -4.76 -10.91
CA ARG A 132 -31.08 -5.55 -11.93
C ARG A 132 -32.48 -4.99 -12.17
N THR A 133 -33.15 -4.53 -11.13
CA THR A 133 -34.50 -3.96 -11.22
C THR A 133 -34.49 -2.58 -11.87
N GLU A 134 -33.59 -1.67 -11.47
CA GLU A 134 -33.46 -0.34 -12.06
C GLU A 134 -33.07 -0.39 -13.54
N SER A 135 -32.26 -1.38 -13.96
CA SER A 135 -31.95 -1.60 -15.38
C SER A 135 -33.19 -1.95 -16.23
N THR A 136 -34.29 -2.38 -15.62
CA THR A 136 -35.53 -2.78 -16.33
C THR A 136 -36.56 -1.65 -16.34
N SER A 137 -36.52 -0.75 -15.36
CA SER A 137 -37.41 0.40 -15.25
C SER A 137 -36.71 1.67 -15.76
N HIS A 138 -37.15 2.22 -16.89
CA HIS A 138 -36.75 3.54 -17.42
C HIS A 138 -37.21 4.69 -16.50
N ILE A 139 -36.76 4.74 -15.26
CA ILE A 139 -36.99 5.87 -14.35
C ILE A 139 -35.73 6.73 -14.39
N GLU A 140 -35.93 7.99 -14.78
CA GLU A 140 -34.89 9.01 -14.90
C GLU A 140 -34.25 9.28 -13.53
N VAL A 141 -33.02 8.81 -13.34
CA VAL A 141 -32.30 8.89 -12.06
C VAL A 141 -31.71 10.29 -11.90
N LEU A 142 -32.07 10.97 -10.80
CA LEU A 142 -31.43 12.20 -10.35
C LEU A 142 -29.91 11.99 -10.15
N PRO A 143 -29.06 13.02 -10.30
CA PRO A 143 -27.58 12.94 -10.23
C PRO A 143 -27.02 12.67 -8.80
N ILE A 144 -27.81 12.08 -7.92
CA ILE A 144 -27.40 11.68 -6.56
C ILE A 144 -26.90 10.23 -6.64
N ALA A 145 -25.80 9.94 -5.97
CA ALA A 145 -25.10 8.64 -6.01
C ALA A 145 -26.04 7.42 -6.05
N SER A 146 -25.81 6.51 -7.00
CA SER A 146 -26.73 5.40 -7.27
C SER A 146 -26.92 4.50 -6.05
N ILE A 147 -28.18 4.24 -5.69
CA ILE A 147 -28.58 3.41 -4.55
C ILE A 147 -27.86 2.04 -4.56
N PRO A 148 -27.77 1.34 -5.71
CA PRO A 148 -26.98 0.09 -5.80
C PRO A 148 -25.51 0.24 -5.40
N ALA A 149 -24.85 1.34 -5.78
CA ALA A 149 -23.44 1.54 -5.49
C ALA A 149 -23.19 1.75 -3.99
N ILE A 150 -24.10 2.48 -3.31
CA ILE A 150 -24.03 2.70 -1.86
C ILE A 150 -24.23 1.39 -1.11
N LEU A 151 -25.23 0.58 -1.51
CA LEU A 151 -25.49 -0.74 -0.92
C LEU A 151 -24.29 -1.68 -1.09
N THR A 152 -23.68 -1.72 -2.29
CA THR A 152 -22.50 -2.54 -2.55
C THR A 152 -21.27 -2.05 -1.77
N ALA A 153 -21.05 -0.73 -1.68
CA ALA A 153 -19.97 -0.16 -0.89
C ALA A 153 -20.14 -0.44 0.62
N ALA A 154 -21.35 -0.28 1.14
CA ALA A 154 -21.67 -0.63 2.53
C ALA A 154 -21.48 -2.13 2.79
N GLY A 155 -21.99 -2.99 1.90
CA GLY A 155 -21.85 -4.44 2.02
C GLY A 155 -20.40 -4.91 2.00
N THR A 156 -19.58 -4.38 1.10
CA THR A 156 -18.13 -4.69 1.05
C THR A 156 -17.37 -4.17 2.27
N ALA A 157 -17.70 -2.96 2.76
CA ALA A 157 -17.12 -2.42 3.99
C ALA A 157 -17.48 -3.27 5.23
N VAL A 158 -18.74 -3.68 5.36
CA VAL A 158 -19.19 -4.56 6.46
C VAL A 158 -18.56 -5.95 6.33
N ALA A 159 -18.43 -6.51 5.11
CA ALA A 159 -17.72 -7.76 4.90
C ALA A 159 -16.25 -7.67 5.37
N PHE A 160 -15.55 -6.61 4.97
CA PHE A 160 -14.16 -6.38 5.37
C PHE A 160 -14.03 -6.23 6.89
N ALA A 161 -14.88 -5.40 7.50
CA ALA A 161 -14.90 -5.20 8.95
C ALA A 161 -15.23 -6.50 9.71
N THR A 162 -16.14 -7.31 9.20
CA THR A 162 -16.52 -8.60 9.81
C THR A 162 -15.37 -9.59 9.79
N VAL A 163 -14.70 -9.75 8.64
CA VAL A 163 -13.52 -10.63 8.53
C VAL A 163 -12.41 -10.14 9.44
N TYR A 164 -12.16 -8.82 9.46
CA TYR A 164 -11.13 -8.24 10.33
C TYR A 164 -11.46 -8.41 11.81
N ALA A 165 -12.71 -8.21 12.23
CA ALA A 165 -13.13 -8.44 13.61
C ALA A 165 -13.00 -9.91 14.02
N ALA A 166 -13.39 -10.84 13.13
CA ALA A 166 -13.23 -12.28 13.37
C ALA A 166 -11.76 -12.68 13.58
N TYR A 167 -10.84 -11.97 12.94
CA TYR A 167 -9.39 -12.14 13.14
C TYR A 167 -8.88 -11.40 14.39
N ALA A 168 -8.98 -10.07 14.43
CA ALA A 168 -8.25 -9.23 15.39
C ALA A 168 -8.95 -9.06 16.75
N LEU A 169 -10.28 -9.25 16.82
CA LEU A 169 -11.04 -9.06 18.05
C LEU A 169 -11.42 -10.39 18.71
N TYR A 170 -11.61 -11.44 17.91
CA TYR A 170 -12.20 -12.70 18.38
C TYR A 170 -11.30 -13.92 18.19
N ASP A 171 -10.14 -13.79 17.54
CA ASP A 171 -9.17 -14.88 17.30
C ASP A 171 -9.80 -16.13 16.64
N PHE A 172 -10.87 -15.96 15.86
CA PHE A 172 -11.53 -17.07 15.16
C PHE A 172 -10.80 -17.50 13.90
N LEU A 173 -9.99 -16.61 13.32
CA LEU A 173 -9.27 -16.85 12.08
C LEU A 173 -7.76 -16.84 12.35
N ALA A 174 -7.06 -17.80 11.75
CA ALA A 174 -5.61 -17.72 11.65
C ALA A 174 -5.20 -16.54 10.73
N PRO A 175 -4.01 -15.94 10.91
CA PRO A 175 -3.55 -14.81 10.07
C PRO A 175 -3.64 -15.09 8.56
N ALA A 176 -3.30 -16.30 8.13
CA ALA A 176 -3.35 -16.68 6.72
C ALA A 176 -4.78 -16.69 6.15
N THR A 177 -5.76 -17.20 6.90
CA THR A 177 -7.16 -17.24 6.43
C THR A 177 -7.77 -15.83 6.41
N ALA A 178 -7.45 -15.02 7.41
CA ALA A 178 -7.85 -13.61 7.46
C ALA A 178 -7.29 -12.83 6.26
N PHE A 179 -6.00 -13.00 5.95
CA PHE A 179 -5.35 -12.35 4.82
C PHE A 179 -6.01 -12.70 3.49
N VAL A 180 -6.29 -13.99 3.25
CA VAL A 180 -6.96 -14.44 2.02
C VAL A 180 -8.37 -13.88 1.94
N LEU A 181 -9.16 -13.93 3.01
CA LEU A 181 -10.54 -13.42 3.00
C LEU A 181 -10.61 -11.90 2.81
N LEU A 182 -9.78 -11.13 3.52
CA LEU A 182 -9.70 -9.67 3.33
C LEU A 182 -9.25 -9.33 1.91
N GLY A 183 -8.29 -10.08 1.38
CA GLY A 183 -7.83 -9.96 0.00
C GLY A 183 -8.95 -10.23 -1.02
N LEU A 184 -9.73 -11.30 -0.83
CA LEU A 184 -10.87 -11.63 -1.69
C LEU A 184 -11.97 -10.56 -1.60
N VAL A 185 -12.26 -10.03 -0.41
CA VAL A 185 -13.22 -8.93 -0.25
C VAL A 185 -12.73 -7.70 -1.01
N ALA A 186 -11.45 -7.33 -0.90
CA ALA A 186 -10.89 -6.18 -1.61
C ALA A 186 -10.89 -6.36 -3.14
N LEU A 187 -10.53 -7.54 -3.64
CA LEU A 187 -10.61 -7.88 -5.07
C LEU A 187 -12.06 -7.91 -5.57
N GLY A 188 -12.99 -8.43 -4.78
CA GLY A 188 -14.43 -8.39 -5.07
C GLY A 188 -14.97 -6.96 -5.12
N THR A 189 -14.46 -6.09 -4.25
CA THR A 189 -14.76 -4.65 -4.23
C THR A 189 -14.25 -3.96 -5.51
N LEU A 190 -13.02 -4.29 -5.95
CA LEU A 190 -12.49 -3.81 -7.23
C LEU A 190 -13.33 -4.32 -8.42
N ALA A 191 -13.71 -5.60 -8.42
CA ALA A 191 -14.56 -6.17 -9.46
C ALA A 191 -15.93 -5.47 -9.50
N ALA A 192 -16.55 -5.23 -8.34
CA ALA A 192 -17.81 -4.52 -8.22
C ALA A 192 -17.73 -3.06 -8.72
N ALA A 193 -16.55 -2.43 -8.65
CA ALA A 193 -16.34 -1.10 -9.19
C ALA A 193 -16.50 -1.02 -10.72
N LEU A 194 -16.33 -2.14 -11.45
CA LEU A 194 -16.66 -2.20 -12.88
C LEU A 194 -18.13 -1.84 -13.15
N LEU A 195 -19.02 -2.14 -12.20
CA LEU A 195 -20.46 -1.94 -12.30
C LEU A 195 -20.89 -0.62 -11.65
N HIS A 196 -20.32 -0.29 -10.50
CA HIS A 196 -20.80 0.78 -9.63
C HIS A 196 -19.98 2.08 -9.69
N GLY A 197 -18.83 2.09 -10.37
CA GLY A 197 -18.09 3.30 -10.66
C GLY A 197 -16.85 3.55 -9.77
N PRO A 198 -16.25 4.75 -9.88
CA PRO A 198 -14.88 5.03 -9.44
C PRO A 198 -14.67 5.01 -7.93
N ALA A 199 -15.68 5.41 -7.15
CA ALA A 199 -15.58 5.46 -5.68
C ALA A 199 -15.32 4.08 -5.07
N LEU A 200 -15.98 3.05 -5.61
CA LEU A 200 -15.84 1.67 -5.17
C LEU A 200 -14.45 1.11 -5.52
N ALA A 201 -13.87 1.56 -6.65
CA ALA A 201 -12.50 1.20 -7.02
C ALA A 201 -11.48 1.74 -6.02
N GLY A 202 -11.64 3.01 -5.61
CA GLY A 202 -10.81 3.63 -4.58
C GLY A 202 -10.86 2.87 -3.26
N LEU A 203 -12.05 2.47 -2.82
CA LEU A 203 -12.24 1.67 -1.61
C LEU A 203 -11.56 0.29 -1.74
N GLY A 204 -11.74 -0.39 -2.87
CA GLY A 204 -11.12 -1.68 -3.13
C GLY A 204 -9.59 -1.64 -3.13
N ILE A 205 -8.98 -0.62 -3.75
CA ILE A 205 -7.53 -0.39 -3.70
C ILE A 205 -7.09 -0.13 -2.26
N ALA A 206 -7.75 0.78 -1.56
CA ALA A 206 -7.38 1.13 -0.19
C ALA A 206 -7.44 -0.09 0.73
N ALA A 207 -8.52 -0.89 0.63
CA ALA A 207 -8.67 -2.13 1.39
C ALA A 207 -7.59 -3.17 1.02
N ALA A 208 -7.29 -3.33 -0.26
CA ALA A 208 -6.29 -4.30 -0.72
C ALA A 208 -4.89 -3.97 -0.20
N PHE A 209 -4.45 -2.71 -0.32
CA PHE A 209 -3.13 -2.29 0.15
C PHE A 209 -3.05 -2.12 1.68
N ALA A 210 -4.18 -1.95 2.37
CA ALA A 210 -4.24 -1.94 3.83
C ALA A 210 -4.21 -3.35 4.44
N THR A 211 -4.73 -4.37 3.74
CA THR A 211 -4.86 -5.75 4.25
C THR A 211 -3.56 -6.29 4.86
N PRO A 212 -2.37 -6.16 4.24
CA PRO A 212 -1.15 -6.69 4.84
C PRO A 212 -0.67 -5.93 6.08
N VAL A 213 -1.09 -4.67 6.27
CA VAL A 213 -0.80 -3.92 7.50
C VAL A 213 -1.69 -4.40 8.64
N LEU A 214 -2.92 -4.80 8.32
CA LEU A 214 -3.92 -5.21 9.30
C LEU A 214 -3.69 -6.64 9.83
N VAL A 215 -3.05 -7.50 9.04
CA VAL A 215 -2.76 -8.88 9.42
C VAL A 215 -1.33 -8.98 9.95
N SER A 216 -1.19 -9.14 11.26
CA SER A 216 0.10 -9.37 11.91
C SER A 216 0.45 -10.86 11.93
N SER A 217 1.68 -11.19 11.49
CA SER A 217 2.25 -12.53 11.58
C SER A 217 3.58 -12.49 12.33
N GLU A 218 3.81 -13.48 13.20
CA GLU A 218 5.08 -13.63 13.95
C GLU A 218 6.29 -13.86 13.02
N LYS A 219 6.05 -14.49 11.86
CA LYS A 219 7.03 -14.70 10.80
C LYS A 219 6.49 -14.10 9.50
N PRO A 220 6.83 -12.83 9.18
CA PRO A 220 6.40 -12.20 7.94
C PRO A 220 6.98 -12.94 6.72
N ASP A 221 6.10 -13.46 5.85
CA ASP A 221 6.51 -14.05 4.58
C ASP A 221 6.29 -13.06 3.43
N PHE A 222 7.39 -12.49 2.93
CA PHE A 222 7.38 -11.49 1.88
C PHE A 222 7.10 -12.07 0.49
N TRP A 223 7.34 -13.37 0.27
CA TRP A 223 6.97 -14.00 -0.99
C TRP A 223 5.45 -14.03 -1.16
N THR A 224 4.73 -14.51 -0.15
CA THR A 224 3.26 -14.50 -0.14
C THR A 224 2.72 -13.06 -0.25
N LEU A 225 3.31 -12.11 0.47
CA LEU A 225 2.94 -10.69 0.38
C LEU A 225 3.06 -10.14 -1.05
N TYR A 226 4.22 -10.29 -1.69
CA TYR A 226 4.45 -9.73 -3.02
C TYR A 226 3.70 -10.47 -4.12
N LEU A 227 3.41 -11.77 -3.95
CA LEU A 227 2.51 -12.49 -4.83
C LEU A 227 1.08 -11.93 -4.75
N TYR A 228 0.58 -11.69 -3.54
CA TYR A 228 -0.71 -11.03 -3.32
C TYR A 228 -0.74 -9.63 -3.93
N LEU A 229 0.27 -8.79 -3.66
CA LEU A 229 0.34 -7.44 -4.22
C LEU A 229 0.45 -7.44 -5.75
N THR A 230 1.06 -8.45 -6.34
CA THR A 230 1.09 -8.62 -7.81
C THR A 230 -0.32 -8.87 -8.35
N ILE A 231 -1.11 -9.75 -7.71
CA ILE A 231 -2.50 -10.01 -8.10
C ILE A 231 -3.36 -8.75 -7.96
N VAL A 232 -3.22 -8.04 -6.84
CA VAL A 232 -3.93 -6.78 -6.59
C VAL A 232 -3.56 -5.72 -7.63
N THR A 233 -2.27 -5.56 -7.92
CA THR A 233 -1.77 -4.60 -8.90
C THR A 233 -2.27 -4.94 -10.31
N ALA A 234 -2.26 -6.22 -10.69
CA ALA A 234 -2.81 -6.68 -11.96
C ALA A 234 -4.31 -6.40 -12.07
N ALA A 235 -5.09 -6.67 -11.01
CA ALA A 235 -6.52 -6.38 -10.97
C ALA A 235 -6.81 -4.88 -11.07
N ALA A 236 -6.05 -4.05 -10.34
CA ALA A 236 -6.22 -2.61 -10.33
C ALA A 236 -5.81 -1.95 -11.67
N PHE A 237 -4.71 -2.40 -12.30
CA PHE A 237 -4.35 -1.94 -13.65
C PHE A 237 -5.32 -2.45 -14.71
N GLY A 238 -5.79 -3.70 -14.61
CA GLY A 238 -6.83 -4.22 -15.49
C GLY A 238 -8.10 -3.40 -15.42
N LEU A 239 -8.55 -3.06 -14.19
CA LEU A 239 -9.68 -2.16 -13.96
C LEU A 239 -9.45 -0.75 -14.53
N ALA A 240 -8.27 -0.18 -14.24
CA ALA A 240 -7.86 1.13 -14.76
C ALA A 240 -7.89 1.14 -16.30
N ARG A 241 -7.54 0.00 -16.93
CA ARG A 241 -7.53 -0.15 -18.37
C ARG A 241 -8.91 -0.28 -18.97
N ILE A 242 -9.77 -1.14 -18.40
CA ILE A 242 -11.15 -1.36 -18.88
C ILE A 242 -11.96 -0.07 -18.82
N ARG A 243 -11.79 0.73 -17.75
CA ARG A 243 -12.53 1.98 -17.55
C ARG A 243 -11.78 3.23 -17.98
N LEU A 244 -10.53 3.12 -18.46
CA LEU A 244 -9.62 4.23 -18.79
C LEU A 244 -9.37 5.21 -17.63
N TRP A 245 -9.47 4.71 -16.40
CA TRP A 245 -9.29 5.48 -15.18
C TRP A 245 -7.81 5.66 -14.85
N ARG A 246 -7.21 6.70 -15.43
CA ARG A 246 -5.80 7.06 -15.24
C ARG A 246 -5.42 7.27 -13.77
N TRP A 247 -6.29 7.91 -12.98
CA TRP A 247 -6.00 8.13 -11.56
C TRP A 247 -5.79 6.78 -10.84
N LEU A 248 -6.57 5.75 -11.18
CA LEU A 248 -6.50 4.44 -10.55
C LEU A 248 -5.14 3.77 -10.80
N ALA A 249 -4.61 3.90 -12.01
CA ALA A 249 -3.27 3.41 -12.34
C ALA A 249 -2.20 4.14 -11.51
N VAL A 250 -2.25 5.48 -11.47
CA VAL A 250 -1.29 6.30 -10.70
C VAL A 250 -1.31 5.92 -9.21
N THR A 251 -2.49 5.78 -8.62
CA THR A 251 -2.62 5.46 -7.19
C THR A 251 -2.13 4.05 -6.87
N THR A 252 -2.37 3.10 -7.77
CA THR A 252 -1.85 1.73 -7.64
C THR A 252 -0.33 1.72 -7.67
N ILE A 253 0.29 2.49 -8.58
CA ILE A 253 1.76 2.60 -8.65
C ILE A 253 2.32 3.19 -7.35
N VAL A 254 1.73 4.27 -6.85
CA VAL A 254 2.17 4.92 -5.60
C VAL A 254 2.10 3.94 -4.42
N PHE A 255 0.98 3.23 -4.25
CA PHE A 255 0.85 2.25 -3.18
C PHE A 255 1.78 1.04 -3.35
N ALA A 256 1.93 0.52 -4.58
CA ALA A 256 2.85 -0.57 -4.87
C ALA A 256 4.30 -0.19 -4.57
N LEU A 257 4.73 1.03 -4.92
CA LEU A 257 6.05 1.54 -4.54
C LEU A 257 6.20 1.78 -3.04
N LEU A 258 5.16 2.25 -2.36
CA LEU A 258 5.25 2.42 -0.91
C LEU A 258 5.56 1.09 -0.21
N TRP A 259 5.05 -0.02 -0.75
CA TRP A 259 5.36 -1.38 -0.29
C TRP A 259 6.76 -1.88 -0.62
N THR A 260 7.56 -1.18 -1.43
CA THR A 260 8.99 -1.52 -1.60
C THR A 260 9.84 -1.00 -0.46
N VAL A 261 9.33 -0.13 0.42
CA VAL A 261 10.11 0.53 1.49
C VAL A 261 10.28 -0.34 2.75
N PRO A 262 9.23 -1.01 3.27
CA PRO A 262 9.35 -1.86 4.44
C PRO A 262 10.39 -2.97 4.24
N CYS A 263 11.28 -3.15 5.20
CA CYS A 263 12.29 -4.20 5.19
C CYS A 263 13.35 -4.15 4.07
N LEU A 264 13.60 -2.99 3.43
CA LEU A 264 14.72 -2.82 2.49
C LEU A 264 16.09 -3.16 3.10
N GLN A 265 16.23 -2.97 4.42
CA GLN A 265 17.47 -3.18 5.16
C GLN A 265 17.51 -4.52 5.93
N CYS A 266 16.54 -5.41 5.70
CA CYS A 266 16.41 -6.66 6.46
C CYS A 266 17.40 -7.77 6.03
N GLY A 267 18.40 -7.43 5.22
CA GLY A 267 19.49 -8.31 4.81
C GLY A 267 19.32 -8.92 3.41
N PRO A 268 20.31 -9.70 2.94
CA PRO A 268 20.40 -10.16 1.56
C PRO A 268 19.26 -11.09 1.11
N SER A 269 18.68 -11.88 2.04
CA SER A 269 17.57 -12.80 1.75
C SER A 269 16.32 -12.07 1.24
N MET A 270 16.20 -10.78 1.53
CA MET A 270 15.06 -9.95 1.17
C MET A 270 15.16 -9.34 -0.23
N VAL A 271 16.34 -9.35 -0.85
CA VAL A 271 16.56 -8.76 -2.16
C VAL A 271 15.67 -9.44 -3.21
N ALA A 272 15.64 -10.78 -3.25
CA ALA A 272 14.87 -11.52 -4.24
C ALA A 272 13.35 -11.25 -4.20
N PRO A 273 12.67 -11.28 -3.02
CA PRO A 273 11.26 -10.88 -2.92
C PRO A 273 10.99 -9.45 -3.42
N HIS A 274 11.83 -8.47 -3.05
CA HIS A 274 11.66 -7.09 -3.49
C HIS A 274 11.85 -6.92 -5.00
N LEU A 275 12.83 -7.63 -5.57
CA LEU A 275 13.03 -7.65 -7.02
C LEU A 275 11.84 -8.26 -7.74
N PHE A 276 11.27 -9.36 -7.24
CA PHE A 276 10.05 -9.93 -7.81
C PHE A 276 8.92 -8.89 -7.87
N HIS A 277 8.66 -8.19 -6.77
CA HIS A 277 7.62 -7.15 -6.70
C HIS A 277 7.83 -6.03 -7.72
N VAL A 278 9.05 -5.48 -7.80
CA VAL A 278 9.36 -4.39 -8.73
C VAL A 278 9.34 -4.85 -10.19
N ILE A 279 9.87 -6.04 -10.50
CA ILE A 279 9.88 -6.59 -11.85
C ILE A 279 8.45 -6.91 -12.31
N ALA A 280 7.64 -7.54 -11.45
CA ALA A 280 6.25 -7.86 -11.77
C ALA A 280 5.43 -6.57 -11.96
N GLY A 281 5.60 -5.58 -11.08
CA GLY A 281 4.94 -4.29 -11.21
C GLY A 281 5.35 -3.52 -12.47
N PHE A 282 6.65 -3.52 -12.81
CA PHE A 282 7.16 -2.95 -14.05
C PHE A 282 6.54 -3.64 -15.27
N ALA A 283 6.53 -4.97 -15.30
CA ALA A 283 5.95 -5.74 -16.40
C ALA A 283 4.46 -5.44 -16.57
N LEU A 284 3.70 -5.40 -15.47
CA LEU A 284 2.29 -5.05 -15.48
C LEU A 284 2.05 -3.60 -15.95
N ALA A 285 2.87 -2.64 -15.51
CA ALA A 285 2.77 -1.26 -15.97
C ALA A 285 3.11 -1.10 -17.46
N ALA A 286 4.18 -1.75 -17.91
CA ALA A 286 4.54 -1.78 -19.33
C ALA A 286 3.37 -2.36 -20.16
N LEU A 287 2.78 -3.47 -19.74
CA LEU A 287 1.74 -4.16 -20.51
C LEU A 287 0.37 -3.45 -20.50
N LEU A 288 -0.02 -2.83 -19.37
CA LEU A 288 -1.40 -2.34 -19.16
C LEU A 288 -1.52 -0.82 -19.10
N VAL A 289 -0.45 -0.10 -18.73
CA VAL A 289 -0.48 1.36 -18.50
C VAL A 289 0.17 2.13 -19.65
N VAL A 290 1.27 1.62 -20.22
CA VAL A 290 1.99 2.33 -21.29
C VAL A 290 1.17 2.40 -22.56
N SER A 291 0.78 3.61 -22.94
CA SER A 291 0.03 3.87 -24.17
C SER A 291 0.84 3.47 -25.41
N GLY A 292 0.17 2.79 -26.35
CA GLY A 292 0.80 2.29 -27.58
C GLY A 292 1.69 1.06 -27.42
N PHE A 293 1.74 0.44 -26.22
CA PHE A 293 2.48 -0.81 -26.00
C PHE A 293 1.55 -1.93 -25.54
N ALA A 294 1.64 -3.10 -26.20
CA ALA A 294 0.86 -4.30 -25.89
C ALA A 294 -0.64 -4.03 -25.68
N PHE A 295 -1.13 -4.08 -24.45
CA PHE A 295 -2.54 -3.88 -24.12
C PHE A 295 -2.86 -2.45 -23.69
N GLY A 296 -1.90 -1.52 -23.70
CA GLY A 296 -2.09 -0.14 -23.25
C GLY A 296 -3.02 0.71 -24.15
N PRO A 297 -3.46 1.88 -23.67
CA PRO A 297 -4.35 2.77 -24.43
C PRO A 297 -3.75 3.21 -25.77
N SER A 298 -4.57 3.32 -26.82
CA SER A 298 -4.16 4.00 -28.05
C SER A 298 -4.29 5.51 -27.86
N ILE A 299 -3.20 6.24 -28.07
CA ILE A 299 -3.16 7.70 -28.13
C ILE A 299 -2.57 8.07 -29.50
N GLY A 300 -2.96 9.23 -30.05
CA GLY A 300 -2.40 9.77 -31.30
C GLY A 300 -0.86 9.74 -31.28
N GLU A 301 -0.29 9.26 -32.38
CA GLU A 301 0.89 8.38 -32.41
C GLU A 301 2.26 8.99 -32.04
N GLU A 302 2.39 10.23 -31.56
CA GLU A 302 3.71 10.88 -31.50
C GLU A 302 4.05 11.73 -30.24
N GLN A 303 3.29 11.64 -29.15
CA GLN A 303 3.55 12.46 -27.96
C GLN A 303 4.03 11.66 -26.76
N VAL A 304 5.03 12.21 -26.06
CA VAL A 304 5.49 11.70 -24.76
C VAL A 304 4.35 11.86 -23.75
N GLU A 305 3.95 10.77 -23.12
CA GLU A 305 2.89 10.79 -22.11
C GLU A 305 3.48 10.63 -20.72
N LEU A 306 3.17 11.59 -19.84
CA LEU A 306 3.70 11.65 -18.47
C LEU A 306 3.35 10.41 -17.65
N ILE A 307 2.15 9.84 -17.80
CA ILE A 307 1.72 8.67 -17.02
C ILE A 307 2.45 7.42 -17.49
N SER A 308 2.53 7.20 -18.81
CA SER A 308 3.26 6.07 -19.41
C SER A 308 4.74 6.11 -19.01
N SER A 309 5.42 7.22 -19.26
CA SER A 309 6.83 7.41 -18.89
C SER A 309 7.05 7.38 -17.37
N GLY A 310 6.15 8.03 -16.62
CA GLY A 310 6.19 8.09 -15.16
C GLY A 310 6.00 6.72 -14.51
N SER A 311 5.17 5.84 -15.09
CA SER A 311 4.96 4.49 -14.57
C SER A 311 6.22 3.62 -14.65
N LEU A 312 6.94 3.66 -15.77
CA LEU A 312 8.21 2.93 -15.91
C LEU A 312 9.30 3.55 -15.02
N ALA A 313 9.37 4.88 -14.98
CA ALA A 313 10.29 5.60 -14.12
C ALA A 313 10.06 5.29 -12.62
N ALA A 314 8.81 5.16 -12.20
CA ALA A 314 8.43 4.79 -10.84
C ALA A 314 8.99 3.41 -10.45
N TYR A 315 8.84 2.39 -11.29
CA TYR A 315 9.41 1.07 -11.00
C TYR A 315 10.94 1.04 -11.13
N LEU A 316 11.54 1.83 -12.04
CA LEU A 316 12.99 2.02 -12.07
C LEU A 316 13.50 2.69 -10.79
N PHE A 317 12.75 3.62 -10.20
CA PHE A 317 13.06 4.21 -8.90
C PHE A 317 13.04 3.14 -7.80
N GLY A 318 12.01 2.28 -7.78
CA GLY A 318 11.95 1.14 -6.86
C GLY A 318 13.16 0.21 -6.99
N ALA A 319 13.56 -0.13 -8.22
CA ALA A 319 14.77 -0.92 -8.49
C ALA A 319 16.04 -0.21 -8.00
N THR A 320 16.14 1.10 -8.23
CA THR A 320 17.26 1.93 -7.76
C THR A 320 17.36 1.89 -6.24
N MET A 321 16.23 2.03 -5.52
CA MET A 321 16.24 1.89 -4.06
C MET A 321 16.79 0.52 -3.62
N ILE A 322 16.33 -0.57 -4.24
CA ILE A 322 16.80 -1.92 -3.90
C ILE A 322 18.31 -2.05 -4.13
N VAL A 323 18.83 -1.53 -5.24
CA VAL A 323 20.28 -1.52 -5.53
C VAL A 323 21.05 -0.80 -4.42
N LEU A 324 20.66 0.43 -4.09
CA LEU A 324 21.36 1.25 -3.10
C LEU A 324 21.33 0.62 -1.70
N TYR A 325 20.17 0.09 -1.28
CA TYR A 325 20.03 -0.53 0.04
C TYR A 325 20.67 -1.93 0.14
N SER A 326 20.75 -2.66 -0.98
CA SER A 326 21.44 -3.95 -1.04
C SER A 326 22.96 -3.82 -1.23
N GLN A 327 23.50 -2.60 -1.24
CA GLN A 327 24.92 -2.33 -1.50
C GLN A 327 25.39 -2.91 -2.84
N HIS A 328 24.58 -2.69 -3.88
CA HIS A 328 24.88 -3.09 -5.26
C HIS A 328 25.01 -4.60 -5.43
N ALA A 329 24.25 -5.38 -4.64
CA ALA A 329 24.19 -6.83 -4.80
C ALA A 329 23.98 -7.23 -6.27
N ASP A 330 24.69 -8.26 -6.73
CA ASP A 330 24.70 -8.68 -8.14
C ASP A 330 23.29 -8.88 -8.71
N SER A 331 22.41 -9.52 -7.95
CA SER A 331 21.02 -9.76 -8.36
C SER A 331 20.23 -8.45 -8.54
N ALA A 332 20.45 -7.46 -7.67
CA ALA A 332 19.83 -6.15 -7.79
C ALA A 332 20.38 -5.37 -8.99
N MET A 333 21.68 -5.48 -9.26
CA MET A 333 22.30 -4.84 -10.42
C MET A 333 21.86 -5.44 -11.75
N ILE A 334 21.79 -6.77 -11.83
CA ILE A 334 21.28 -7.46 -13.00
C ILE A 334 19.82 -7.09 -13.24
N ALA A 335 18.97 -7.13 -12.21
CA ALA A 335 17.57 -6.77 -12.34
C ALA A 335 17.38 -5.31 -12.78
N PHE A 336 18.13 -4.36 -12.19
CA PHE A 336 18.11 -2.96 -12.60
C PHE A 336 18.52 -2.79 -14.08
N ALA A 337 19.61 -3.45 -14.51
CA ALA A 337 20.05 -3.42 -15.90
C ALA A 337 19.00 -3.98 -16.87
N ILE A 338 18.34 -5.09 -16.51
CA ILE A 338 17.24 -5.68 -17.28
C ILE A 338 16.06 -4.70 -17.39
N LEU A 339 15.67 -4.04 -16.30
CA LEU A 339 14.56 -3.08 -16.32
C LEU A 339 14.88 -1.82 -17.13
N VAL A 340 16.14 -1.34 -17.10
CA VAL A 340 16.61 -0.25 -17.98
C VAL A 340 16.54 -0.68 -19.44
N ALA A 341 17.06 -1.86 -19.78
CA ALA A 341 17.02 -2.39 -21.15
C ALA A 341 15.58 -2.59 -21.63
N ALA A 342 14.70 -3.10 -20.76
CA ALA A 342 13.28 -3.23 -21.04
C ALA A 342 12.62 -1.85 -21.26
N SER A 343 13.00 -0.83 -20.49
CA SER A 343 12.51 0.55 -20.68
C SER A 343 12.92 1.13 -22.03
N LEU A 344 14.17 0.90 -22.45
CA LEU A 344 14.66 1.27 -23.79
C LEU A 344 13.87 0.54 -24.88
N PHE A 345 13.62 -0.76 -24.71
CA PHE A 345 12.83 -1.55 -25.67
C PHE A 345 11.37 -1.08 -25.76
N VAL A 346 10.72 -0.81 -24.62
CA VAL A 346 9.35 -0.28 -24.57
C VAL A 346 9.29 1.09 -25.23
N ALA A 347 10.21 2.00 -24.91
CA ALA A 347 10.27 3.32 -25.53
C ALA A 347 10.59 3.27 -27.03
N TRP A 348 11.32 2.25 -27.49
CA TRP A 348 11.55 2.02 -28.92
C TRP A 348 10.26 1.60 -29.64
N ARG A 349 9.40 0.79 -28.99
CA ARG A 349 8.12 0.36 -29.54
C ARG A 349 7.00 1.39 -29.37
N ALA A 350 7.02 2.17 -28.31
CA ALA A 350 5.97 3.11 -27.93
C ALA A 350 6.58 4.49 -27.56
N PRO A 351 6.42 5.52 -28.43
CA PRO A 351 6.93 6.88 -28.17
C PRO A 351 6.39 7.51 -26.87
N ALA A 352 5.23 7.08 -26.39
CA ALA A 352 4.64 7.55 -25.13
C ALA A 352 5.56 7.32 -23.91
N ALA A 353 6.44 6.32 -23.97
CA ALA A 353 7.37 5.96 -22.91
C ALA A 353 8.76 6.61 -23.03
N THR A 354 9.02 7.46 -24.04
CA THR A 354 10.35 8.05 -24.27
C THR A 354 10.85 8.89 -23.09
N GLY A 355 9.95 9.51 -22.30
CA GLY A 355 10.33 10.23 -21.08
C GLY A 355 10.98 9.34 -20.02
N ALA A 356 10.69 8.03 -20.01
CA ALA A 356 11.31 7.09 -19.08
C ALA A 356 12.82 6.92 -19.33
N ILE A 357 13.30 7.17 -20.56
CA ILE A 357 14.72 7.10 -20.91
C ILE A 357 15.52 8.14 -20.12
N GLY A 358 15.00 9.37 -20.02
CA GLY A 358 15.64 10.43 -19.23
C GLY A 358 15.72 10.07 -17.74
N ALA A 359 14.64 9.52 -17.18
CA ALA A 359 14.63 9.04 -15.81
C ALA A 359 15.62 7.87 -15.60
N ALA A 360 15.68 6.92 -16.54
CA ALA A 360 16.65 5.82 -16.50
C ALA A 360 18.09 6.33 -16.49
N SER A 361 18.44 7.32 -17.32
CA SER A 361 19.78 7.94 -17.31
C SER A 361 20.13 8.56 -15.95
N ILE A 362 19.18 9.26 -15.32
CA ILE A 362 19.37 9.83 -13.97
C ILE A 362 19.61 8.73 -12.94
N PHE A 363 18.79 7.68 -12.95
CA PHE A 363 18.92 6.58 -11.99
C PHE A 363 20.21 5.79 -12.17
N ILE A 364 20.65 5.54 -13.41
CA ILE A 364 21.96 4.96 -13.70
C ILE A 364 23.04 5.86 -13.09
N PHE A 365 23.01 7.16 -13.35
CA PHE A 365 23.99 8.08 -12.76
C PHE A 365 24.01 8.00 -11.24
N VAL A 366 22.85 8.00 -10.57
CA VAL A 366 22.76 7.89 -9.10
C VAL A 366 23.37 6.58 -8.59
N VAL A 367 23.02 5.45 -9.21
CA VAL A 367 23.57 4.12 -8.86
C VAL A 367 25.08 4.11 -8.96
N PHE A 368 25.64 4.60 -10.06
CA PHE A 368 27.09 4.59 -10.29
C PHE A 368 27.81 5.62 -9.43
N ALA A 369 27.24 6.82 -9.24
CA ALA A 369 27.82 7.84 -8.38
C ALA A 369 27.92 7.36 -6.93
N GLU A 370 26.88 6.70 -6.41
CA GLU A 370 26.90 6.12 -5.06
C GLU A 370 27.94 5.00 -4.95
N TRP A 371 28.06 4.15 -5.97
CA TRP A 371 29.08 3.11 -6.04
C TRP A 371 30.50 3.69 -5.96
N VAL A 372 30.77 4.77 -6.70
CA VAL A 372 32.08 5.47 -6.62
C VAL A 372 32.32 6.05 -5.24
N VAL A 373 31.31 6.70 -4.63
CA VAL A 373 31.44 7.31 -3.29
C VAL A 373 31.75 6.25 -2.22
N ARG A 374 31.20 5.04 -2.36
CA ARG A 374 31.54 3.91 -1.48
C ARG A 374 32.90 3.28 -1.78
N GLY A 375 33.32 3.26 -3.04
CA GLY A 375 34.64 2.78 -3.45
C GLY A 375 35.71 3.75 -2.95
N ASN A 376 36.27 3.48 -1.78
CA ASN A 376 37.20 4.36 -1.07
C ASN A 376 38.38 4.78 -1.99
N PRO A 377 38.46 6.04 -2.48
CA PRO A 377 39.52 6.44 -3.43
C PRO A 377 40.91 6.36 -2.81
N ASP A 378 41.00 6.46 -1.47
CA ASP A 378 42.23 6.31 -0.71
C ASP A 378 42.82 4.89 -0.80
N MET A 379 42.00 3.89 -1.11
CA MET A 379 42.47 2.52 -1.33
C MET A 379 43.22 2.30 -2.65
N LEU A 380 43.12 3.23 -3.61
CA LEU A 380 43.92 3.16 -4.84
C LEU A 380 45.40 3.51 -4.59
N VAL A 381 45.72 4.09 -3.42
CA VAL A 381 47.05 4.60 -3.07
C VAL A 381 47.73 3.74 -1.98
N LEU A 382 47.00 2.81 -1.35
CA LEU A 382 47.57 1.92 -0.33
C LEU A 382 48.40 0.79 -0.97
N PRO A 383 49.69 0.62 -0.60
CA PRO A 383 50.49 -0.51 -1.07
C PRO A 383 49.86 -1.83 -0.60
N GLY A 384 49.28 -2.59 -1.54
CA GLY A 384 48.65 -3.87 -1.25
C GLY A 384 49.67 -4.93 -0.79
N GLY A 385 49.79 -5.10 0.53
CA GLY A 385 50.49 -6.23 1.15
C GLY A 385 49.49 -7.30 1.62
N PRO A 386 49.78 -8.61 1.45
CA PRO A 386 48.87 -9.67 1.82
C PRO A 386 48.92 -9.91 3.33
N LEU A 387 48.01 -9.28 4.08
CA LEU A 387 47.72 -9.70 5.46
C LEU A 387 46.40 -10.49 5.45
N PRO A 388 46.44 -11.83 5.64
CA PRO A 388 45.24 -12.62 5.77
C PRO A 388 44.41 -12.13 6.96
N GLY A 389 43.20 -11.65 6.71
CA GLY A 389 42.24 -11.26 7.75
C GLY A 389 42.33 -9.82 8.27
N ILE A 390 43.26 -8.99 7.79
CA ILE A 390 43.30 -7.55 8.09
C ILE A 390 43.54 -6.80 6.77
N GLY A 391 42.44 -6.54 6.08
CA GLY A 391 42.41 -5.87 4.78
C GLY A 391 41.03 -6.01 4.15
N PRO A 392 40.63 -5.07 3.28
CA PRO A 392 39.31 -5.02 2.68
C PRO A 392 38.98 -6.33 1.96
N THR A 393 37.80 -6.88 2.27
CA THR A 393 37.34 -8.17 1.75
C THR A 393 36.98 -8.05 0.27
N ALA A 394 37.22 -9.11 -0.51
CA ALA A 394 37.00 -9.22 -1.96
C ALA A 394 35.55 -8.97 -2.47
N THR A 395 34.67 -8.45 -1.62
CA THR A 395 33.37 -7.86 -1.95
C THR A 395 33.47 -6.39 -2.36
N GLU A 396 34.64 -5.76 -2.25
CA GLU A 396 34.89 -4.44 -2.82
C GLU A 396 35.01 -4.55 -4.35
N GLY A 397 33.92 -4.22 -5.04
CA GLY A 397 33.81 -4.33 -6.49
C GLY A 397 34.98 -3.66 -7.19
N SER A 398 35.76 -4.46 -7.92
CA SER A 398 36.89 -4.01 -8.73
C SER A 398 36.50 -2.78 -9.55
N VAL A 399 37.32 -1.71 -9.52
CA VAL A 399 37.15 -0.52 -10.37
C VAL A 399 36.92 -0.89 -11.84
N SER A 400 37.56 -1.97 -12.30
CA SER A 400 37.35 -2.54 -13.63
C SER A 400 35.90 -3.00 -13.86
N LEU A 401 35.25 -3.63 -12.89
CA LEU A 401 33.85 -4.07 -12.98
C LEU A 401 32.90 -2.87 -13.02
N HIS A 402 33.18 -1.85 -12.21
CA HIS A 402 32.45 -0.58 -12.25
C HIS A 402 32.53 0.06 -13.65
N LEU A 403 33.75 0.27 -14.16
CA LEU A 403 33.97 0.91 -15.47
C LEU A 403 33.38 0.08 -16.62
N PHE A 404 33.51 -1.25 -16.57
CA PHE A 404 32.95 -2.13 -17.59
C PHE A 404 31.41 -2.07 -17.61
N THR A 405 30.77 -2.14 -16.45
CA THR A 405 29.32 -2.03 -16.34
C THR A 405 28.83 -0.65 -16.79
N ALA A 406 29.54 0.43 -16.43
CA ALA A 406 29.24 1.78 -16.91
C ALA A 406 29.35 1.90 -18.44
N ALA A 407 30.39 1.29 -19.03
CA ALA A 407 30.59 1.25 -20.47
C ALA A 407 29.45 0.49 -21.19
N ILE A 408 28.93 -0.61 -20.61
CA ILE A 408 27.78 -1.33 -21.16
C ILE A 408 26.53 -0.42 -21.21
N PHE A 409 26.23 0.30 -20.14
CA PHE A 409 25.10 1.24 -20.14
C PHE A 409 25.30 2.36 -21.16
N ALA A 410 26.49 2.96 -21.21
CA ALA A 410 26.80 4.01 -22.18
C ALA A 410 26.64 3.54 -23.63
N ALA A 411 27.17 2.35 -23.95
CA ALA A 411 27.01 1.71 -25.25
C ALA A 411 25.53 1.42 -25.55
N GLY A 412 24.77 0.90 -24.58
CA GLY A 412 23.34 0.60 -24.74
C GLY A 412 22.51 1.83 -25.10
N PHE A 413 22.70 2.94 -24.39
CA PHE A 413 22.02 4.21 -24.72
C PHE A 413 22.49 4.78 -26.06
N GLY A 414 23.80 4.72 -26.35
CA GLY A 414 24.36 5.18 -27.62
C GLY A 414 23.80 4.43 -28.83
N VAL A 415 23.78 3.09 -28.77
CA VAL A 415 23.24 2.23 -29.83
C VAL A 415 21.74 2.43 -29.97
N ALA A 416 20.98 2.47 -28.87
CA ALA A 416 19.53 2.70 -28.93
C ALA A 416 19.20 4.07 -29.53
N GLY A 417 19.93 5.13 -29.17
CA GLY A 417 19.78 6.46 -29.73
C GLY A 417 20.09 6.50 -31.24
N PHE A 418 21.20 5.88 -31.66
CA PHE A 418 21.57 5.80 -33.07
C PHE A 418 20.52 5.06 -33.92
N LEU A 419 20.02 3.92 -33.44
CA LEU A 419 18.97 3.15 -34.12
C LEU A 419 17.64 3.93 -34.20
N ALA A 420 17.30 4.68 -33.16
CA ALA A 420 16.10 5.52 -33.15
C ALA A 420 16.18 6.66 -34.18
N GLN A 421 17.36 7.30 -34.32
CA GLN A 421 17.59 8.33 -35.34
C GLN A 421 17.46 7.75 -36.76
N ALA A 422 18.06 6.59 -37.03
CA ALA A 422 17.97 5.93 -38.33
C ALA A 422 16.53 5.65 -38.76
N ARG A 423 15.68 5.17 -37.83
CA ARG A 423 14.25 4.92 -38.07
C ARG A 423 13.49 6.21 -38.41
N PHE A 424 13.74 7.28 -37.67
CA PHE A 424 13.08 8.57 -37.90
C PHE A 424 13.43 9.16 -39.27
N HIS A 425 14.69 9.02 -39.71
CA HIS A 425 15.09 9.40 -41.05
C HIS A 425 14.41 8.57 -42.14
N ALA A 426 14.29 7.24 -41.96
CA ALA A 426 13.60 6.37 -42.90
C ALA A 426 12.10 6.72 -43.04
N ALA A 427 11.42 7.05 -41.95
CA ALA A 427 10.00 7.42 -41.93
C ALA A 427 9.69 8.76 -42.62
N LYS A 428 10.67 9.68 -42.73
CA LYS A 428 10.51 10.96 -43.45
C LYS A 428 10.68 10.85 -44.97
N ILE A 429 11.26 9.75 -45.44
CA ILE A 429 11.60 9.54 -46.85
C ILE A 429 10.51 8.70 -47.55
N SER A 430 9.69 7.95 -46.80
CA SER A 430 8.46 7.31 -47.28
C SER A 430 7.28 8.26 -47.22
#